data_AF-A0A060QG56-F1
#
_entry.id   AF-A0A060QG56-F1
#
_cell.length_a   1.000
_cell.length_b   1.000
_cell.length_c   1.000
_cell.angle_alpha   90.00
_cell.angle_beta   90.00
_cell.angle_gamma   90.00
#
_symmetry.space_group_name_H-M   'P 1'
#
loop_
_entity.id
_entity.type
_entity.pdbx_description
1 polymer ?
#
loop_
_entity_poly.entity_id
_entity_poly.type
_entity_poly.pdbx_seq_one_letter_code
_entity_poly.pdbx_strand_id
1 'polypeptide(L)' 'MSESTTAATETASILPEIETLGISMLPTVAAIIIKKLAPDCDVNGAVAAATGIATNLKALETALETKTTQAA' A
#
# COMPACT_ATOMS: atom_id res chain seq x y z
N MET A 1 23.33 26.16 -4.52
CA MET A 1 22.54 25.26 -3.65
C MET A 1 21.19 25.04 -4.32
N SER A 2 21.12 24.15 -5.32
CA SER A 2 19.90 23.97 -6.13
C SER A 2 19.60 22.50 -6.45
N GLU A 3 20.56 21.57 -6.31
CA GLU A 3 20.31 20.13 -6.52
C GLU A 3 19.73 19.40 -5.30
N SER A 4 19.97 19.89 -4.08
CA SER A 4 19.55 19.19 -2.85
C SER A 4 18.04 19.25 -2.58
N THR A 5 17.32 20.22 -3.15
CA THR A 5 15.88 20.41 -2.90
C THR A 5 15.03 19.55 -3.84
N THR A 6 15.51 19.29 -5.06
CA THR A 6 14.78 18.48 -6.06
C THR A 6 14.69 17.02 -5.65
N ALA A 7 15.78 16.42 -5.17
CA ALA A 7 15.78 15.02 -4.74
C ALA A 7 14.87 14.76 -3.52
N ALA A 8 14.80 15.68 -2.57
CA ALA A 8 13.91 15.57 -1.41
C ALA A 8 12.43 15.72 -1.80
N THR A 9 12.15 16.56 -2.80
CA THR A 9 10.79 16.76 -3.32
C THR A 9 10.34 15.58 -4.17
N GLU A 10 11.21 15.06 -5.05
CA GLU A 10 10.93 13.85 -5.83
C GLU A 10 10.75 12.64 -4.90
N THR A 11 11.64 12.40 -3.93
CA THR A 11 11.50 11.28 -2.99
C THR A 11 10.19 11.35 -2.20
N ALA A 12 9.76 12.56 -1.82
CA ALA A 12 8.48 12.78 -1.14
C ALA A 12 7.25 12.54 -2.04
N SER A 13 7.36 12.81 -3.35
CA SER A 13 6.28 12.54 -4.31
C SER A 13 6.19 11.08 -4.74
N ILE A 14 7.31 10.36 -4.78
CA ILE A 14 7.35 8.95 -5.22
C ILE A 14 6.94 8.00 -4.08
N LEU A 15 7.17 8.37 -2.81
CA LEU A 15 6.77 7.57 -1.64
C LEU A 15 5.26 7.22 -1.61
N PRO A 16 4.32 8.17 -1.73
CA PRO A 16 2.89 7.86 -1.71
C PRO A 16 2.46 7.02 -2.93
N GLU A 17 3.11 7.19 -4.08
CA GLU A 17 2.87 6.32 -5.24
C GLU A 17 3.35 4.88 -4.99
N ILE A 18 4.50 4.71 -4.33
CA ILE A 18 5.03 3.39 -3.94
C ILE A 18 4.15 2.75 -2.86
N GLU A 19 3.65 3.52 -1.89
CA GLU A 19 2.75 3.02 -0.84
C GLU A 19 1.41 2.58 -1.43
N THR A 20 0.81 3.40 -2.30
CA THR A 20 -0.40 3.06 -3.05
C THR A 20 -0.18 1.80 -3.91
N LEU A 21 0.96 1.72 -4.60
CA LEU A 21 1.31 0.56 -5.42
C LEU A 21 1.47 -0.70 -4.56
N GLY A 22 2.14 -0.59 -3.40
CA GLY A 22 2.31 -1.69 -2.45
C GLY A 22 0.99 -2.21 -1.89
N ILE A 23 0.08 -1.31 -1.51
CA ILE A 23 -1.27 -1.66 -1.03
C ILE A 23 -2.06 -2.37 -2.15
N SER A 24 -1.97 -1.87 -3.39
CA SER A 24 -2.66 -2.48 -4.53
C SER A 24 -2.12 -3.85 -4.94
N MET A 25 -0.83 -4.10 -4.72
CA MET A 25 -0.14 -5.36 -5.04
C MET A 25 -0.34 -6.43 -3.96
N LEU A 26 -0.77 -6.04 -2.75
CA LEU A 26 -0.92 -6.91 -1.58
C LEU A 26 -1.75 -8.18 -1.86
N PRO A 27 -2.90 -8.12 -2.55
CA PRO A 27 -3.69 -9.32 -2.85
C PRO A 27 -2.97 -10.29 -3.79
N THR A 28 -2.26 -9.74 -4.79
CA THR A 28 -1.49 -10.53 -5.77
C THR A 28 -0.29 -11.20 -5.11
N VAL A 29 0.45 -10.46 -4.29
CA VAL A 29 1.60 -10.99 -3.53
C VAL A 29 1.14 -12.05 -2.55
N ALA A 30 0.04 -11.83 -1.83
CA ALA A 30 -0.56 -12.82 -0.96
C ALA A 30 -0.91 -14.09 -1.72
N ALA A 31 -1.57 -13.99 -2.88
CA ALA A 31 -1.92 -15.14 -3.72
C ALA A 31 -0.69 -15.98 -4.11
N ILE A 32 0.40 -15.32 -4.51
CA ILE A 32 1.65 -15.97 -4.91
C ILE A 32 2.29 -16.69 -3.73
N ILE A 33 2.40 -16.01 -2.57
CA ILE A 33 3.01 -16.58 -1.36
C ILE A 33 2.20 -17.78 -0.87
N ILE A 34 0.88 -17.66 -0.82
CA ILE A 34 -0.01 -18.72 -0.32
C ILE A 34 0.06 -19.94 -1.23
N LYS A 35 0.00 -19.76 -2.56
CA LYS A 35 0.18 -20.88 -3.51
C LYS A 35 1.52 -21.59 -3.35
N LYS A 36 2.58 -20.88 -2.94
CA LYS A 36 3.91 -21.46 -2.76
C LYS A 36 4.14 -22.09 -1.38
N LEU A 37 3.57 -21.53 -0.32
CA LEU A 37 3.79 -21.98 1.06
C LEU A 37 2.73 -22.95 1.57
N ALA A 38 1.50 -22.86 1.04
CA ALA A 38 0.36 -23.67 1.44
C ALA A 38 -0.51 -23.98 0.21
N PRO A 39 -0.08 -24.89 -0.67
CA PRO A 39 -0.77 -25.18 -1.94
C PRO A 39 -2.19 -25.72 -1.76
N ASP A 40 -2.51 -26.30 -0.61
CA ASP A 40 -3.85 -26.79 -0.26
C ASP A 40 -4.73 -25.73 0.44
N CYS A 41 -4.22 -24.51 0.62
CA CYS A 41 -4.97 -23.42 1.23
C CYS A 41 -6.06 -22.90 0.27
N ASP A 42 -7.19 -22.45 0.81
CA ASP A 42 -8.18 -21.69 0.05
C ASP A 42 -7.60 -20.35 -0.38
N VAL A 43 -6.95 -20.36 -1.55
CA VAL A 43 -6.32 -19.18 -2.13
C VAL A 43 -7.35 -18.07 -2.36
N ASN A 44 -8.59 -18.41 -2.70
CA ASN A 44 -9.63 -17.41 -2.95
C ASN A 44 -10.03 -16.70 -1.67
N GLY A 45 -10.27 -17.45 -0.59
CA GLY A 45 -10.55 -16.89 0.73
C GLY A 45 -9.41 -16.03 1.26
N ALA A 46 -8.17 -16.46 1.06
CA ALA A 46 -7.01 -15.71 1.51
C ALA A 46 -6.72 -14.45 0.66
N VAL A 47 -6.97 -14.48 -0.65
CA VAL A 47 -6.94 -13.29 -1.51
C VAL A 47 -8.04 -12.30 -1.13
N ALA A 48 -9.23 -12.78 -0.79
CA ALA A 48 -10.31 -11.94 -0.29
C ALA A 48 -9.91 -11.25 1.03
N ALA A 49 -9.30 -11.99 1.96
CA ALA A 49 -8.79 -11.43 3.21
C ALA A 49 -7.71 -10.35 2.96
N ALA A 50 -6.75 -10.63 2.08
CA ALA A 50 -5.70 -9.67 1.70
C ALA A 50 -6.28 -8.40 1.02
N THR A 51 -7.32 -8.55 0.21
CA THR A 51 -8.05 -7.43 -0.40
C THR A 51 -8.74 -6.56 0.67
N GLY A 52 -9.35 -7.19 1.68
CA GLY A 52 -9.94 -6.47 2.82
C GLY A 52 -8.90 -5.68 3.61
N ILE A 53 -7.72 -6.27 3.86
CA ILE A 53 -6.60 -5.58 4.52
C ILE A 53 -6.13 -4.38 3.69
N ALA A 54 -5.92 -4.57 2.37
CA ALA A 54 -5.50 -3.49 1.48
C ALA A 54 -6.53 -2.33 1.47
N THR A 55 -7.82 -2.66 1.47
CA THR A 55 -8.89 -1.65 1.54
C THR A 55 -8.85 -0.86 2.86
N ASN A 56 -8.68 -1.56 3.99
CA ASN A 56 -8.58 -0.90 5.30
C ASN A 56 -7.34 -0.01 5.41
N LEU A 57 -6.21 -0.44 4.86
CA LEU A 57 -4.98 0.37 4.82
C LEU A 57 -5.20 1.66 4.01
N LYS A 58 -5.84 1.55 2.84
CA LYS A 58 -6.16 2.72 2.02
C LYS A 58 -7.13 3.69 2.72
N ALA A 59 -8.12 3.16 3.43
CA ALA A 59 -9.03 3.99 4.21
C ALA A 59 -8.31 4.71 5.37
N LEU A 60 -7.35 4.05 6.01
CA LEU A 60 -6.51 4.66 7.05
C LEU A 60 -5.62 5.77 6.48
N GLU A 61 -4.99 5.55 5.33
CA GLU A 61 -4.21 6.55 4.60
C GLU A 61 -5.04 7.82 4.35
N THR A 62 -6.23 7.67 3.75
CA THR A 62 -7.15 8.80 3.53
C THR A 62 -7.55 9.50 4.83
N ALA A 63 -7.78 8.76 5.92
CA ALA A 63 -8.12 9.34 7.22
C ALA A 63 -6.95 10.15 7.84
N LEU A 64 -5.71 9.73 7.61
CA LEU A 64 -4.51 10.45 8.05
C LEU A 64 -4.30 11.71 7.22
N GLU A 65 -4.42 11.63 5.89
CA GLU A 65 -4.31 12.80 4.98
C GLU A 65 -5.32 13.90 5.35
N THR A 66 -6.58 13.51 5.55
CA THR A 66 -7.66 14.44 5.93
C THR A 66 -7.46 15.08 7.30
N LYS A 67 -6.90 14.35 8.28
CA LYS A 67 -6.50 14.95 9.57
C LYS A 67 -5.35 15.93 9.42
N THR A 68 -4.40 15.65 8.53
CA THR A 68 -3.25 16.51 8.30
C THR A 68 -3.66 17.83 7.64
N THR A 69 -4.72 17.83 6.82
CA THR A 69 -5.28 19.04 6.20
C THR A 69 -6.20 19.84 7.13
N GLN A 70 -6.82 19.23 8.14
CA GLN A 70 -7.61 19.96 9.15
C GLN A 70 -6.77 20.60 10.27
N ALA A 71 -5.53 20.15 10.46
CA ALA A 71 -4.62 20.67 11.48
C ALA A 71 -3.64 21.75 10.98
N ALA A 72 -3.72 22.13 9.70
CA ALA A 72 -2.84 23.08 9.03
C ALA A 72 -3.51 24.44 8.79
#